data_AF-A0AAU8P7G3-F1
#
_entry.id   AF-A0AAU8P7G3-F1
#
_cell.length_a   1.000
_cell.length_b   1.000
_cell.length_c   1.000
_cell.angle_alpha   90.00
_cell.angle_beta   90.00
_cell.angle_gamma   90.00
#
_symmetry.space_group_name_H-M   'P 1'
#
loop_
_entity.id
_entity.type
_entity.pdbx_description
1 polymer ?
#
loop_
_entity_poly.entity_id
_entity_poly.type
_entity_poly.pdbx_seq_one_letter_code
_entity_poly.pdbx_strand_id
1 'polypeptide(L)'
;MLPLLLELNENDPGILVTQSVHKQQAGFSQTSQIHKKDRHIKGQARYVNHKRLNNAFMMHASTSPFYPLFAALDVNARMHAGDSGKRMWMECVRVGIETRKLLLQTCQHIRPFVPETVDGRPWGAFDTEEMANDLRFFNFIPGERWHAFEGYAEHQYFVDPCKLMLTTPGIDAKSGEYQSFGVPATILANFLRENGIVPEKCDLNSILFLLTPAEDMAKMQHLVAQIARFERLLEQDAPLAEVLPSIYRANEARYRGYTLRQLCQEMHDLYVSHDVKQLQKEMFRKAHFPRVVMNPQQANIEFVRGNVELVSLARAEGRIAAEGALPYPPGVLCVVPGEIWGGSVQRYFLALEEGINRLPGFAPELQGVYIQQDEDGRKRAYGYVIKQ
;
A
#
# COMPACT_ATOMS: atom_id res chain seq x y z
N MET A 1 10.65 19.17 2.71
CA MET A 1 10.52 20.48 2.02
C MET A 1 9.58 20.30 0.82
N LEU A 2 8.61 21.21 0.59
CA LEU A 2 7.64 21.07 -0.50
C LEU A 2 8.27 21.45 -1.86
N PRO A 3 8.26 20.59 -2.89
CA PRO A 3 8.95 20.85 -4.17
C PRO A 3 8.54 22.17 -4.85
N LEU A 4 7.27 22.56 -4.72
CA LEU A 4 6.74 23.79 -5.31
C LEU A 4 7.19 25.06 -4.58
N LEU A 5 7.81 24.96 -3.42
CA LEU A 5 8.31 26.11 -2.63
C LEU A 5 9.83 26.28 -2.70
N LEU A 6 10.55 25.38 -3.40
CA LEU A 6 12.00 25.49 -3.58
C LEU A 6 12.38 26.78 -4.34
N GLU A 7 13.44 27.46 -3.91
CA GLU A 7 14.09 28.47 -4.76
C GLU A 7 14.95 27.74 -5.80
N LEU A 8 14.73 28.03 -7.09
CA LEU A 8 15.35 27.30 -8.21
C LEU A 8 15.98 28.30 -9.17
N ASN A 9 17.17 27.97 -9.69
CA ASN A 9 17.89 28.73 -10.70
C ASN A 9 17.96 27.96 -12.04
N GLU A 10 18.54 28.56 -13.07
CA GLU A 10 18.61 28.02 -14.43
C GLU A 10 19.32 26.66 -14.57
N ASN A 11 20.12 26.25 -13.59
CA ASN A 11 20.82 24.97 -13.59
C ASN A 11 19.94 23.84 -13.01
N ASP A 12 18.97 24.17 -12.16
CA ASP A 12 18.05 23.22 -11.55
C ASP A 12 17.06 22.60 -12.54
N PRO A 13 16.52 21.38 -12.26
CA PRO A 13 15.54 20.74 -13.13
C PRO A 13 14.19 21.47 -13.10
N GLY A 14 13.40 21.31 -14.18
CA GLY A 14 11.98 21.64 -14.15
C GLY A 14 11.22 20.64 -13.27
N ILE A 15 10.29 21.12 -12.46
CA ILE A 15 9.52 20.29 -11.52
C ILE A 15 8.08 20.14 -12.01
N LEU A 16 7.62 18.90 -12.11
CA LEU A 16 6.21 18.54 -12.27
C LEU A 16 5.75 17.80 -11.02
N VAL A 17 4.62 18.20 -10.45
CA VAL A 17 3.98 17.52 -9.32
C VAL A 17 2.61 17.06 -9.76
N THR A 18 2.40 15.74 -9.79
CA THR A 18 1.11 15.11 -10.06
C THR A 18 0.47 14.71 -8.74
N GLN A 19 -0.76 15.12 -8.49
CA GLN A 19 -1.50 14.73 -7.27
C GLN A 19 -2.93 14.34 -7.60
N SER A 20 -3.35 13.17 -7.13
CA SER A 20 -4.74 12.73 -7.17
C SER A 20 -5.51 13.42 -6.04
N VAL A 21 -6.35 14.38 -6.39
CA VAL A 21 -7.12 15.17 -5.40
C VAL A 21 -8.05 14.27 -4.60
N HIS A 22 -8.71 13.32 -5.26
CA HIS A 22 -9.65 12.39 -4.61
C HIS A 22 -9.03 11.39 -3.62
N LYS A 23 -7.70 11.28 -3.53
CA LYS A 23 -7.07 10.30 -2.61
C LYS A 23 -7.10 10.77 -1.16
N GLN A 24 -6.53 11.94 -0.88
CA GLN A 24 -6.47 12.52 0.46
C GLN A 24 -6.71 14.04 0.46
N GLN A 25 -7.30 14.60 -0.59
CA GLN A 25 -7.81 15.97 -0.60
C GLN A 25 -9.32 15.94 -0.87
N ALA A 26 -9.95 17.09 -1.10
CA ALA A 26 -11.40 17.17 -1.30
C ALA A 26 -11.76 17.09 -2.78
N GLY A 27 -12.00 15.89 -3.32
CA GLY A 27 -12.45 15.74 -4.70
C GLY A 27 -13.09 14.40 -5.02
N PHE A 28 -13.91 14.36 -6.08
CA PHE A 28 -14.51 13.13 -6.58
C PHE A 28 -13.47 12.23 -7.25
N SER A 29 -13.67 10.91 -7.21
CA SER A 29 -12.87 9.94 -7.97
C SER A 29 -12.64 10.42 -9.42
N GLN A 30 -11.45 10.12 -9.95
CA GLN A 30 -10.93 10.63 -11.24
C GLN A 30 -10.41 12.08 -11.24
N THR A 31 -10.61 12.87 -10.17
CA THR A 31 -10.03 14.22 -10.09
C THR A 31 -8.54 14.18 -9.72
N SER A 32 -7.71 14.90 -10.48
CA SER A 32 -6.27 15.07 -10.23
C SER A 32 -5.77 16.40 -10.78
N GLN A 33 -4.56 16.80 -10.38
CA GLN A 33 -3.92 18.03 -10.84
C GLN A 33 -2.45 17.78 -11.22
N ILE A 34 -1.96 18.56 -12.19
CA ILE A 34 -0.56 18.66 -12.56
C ILE A 34 -0.09 20.08 -12.28
N HIS A 35 0.78 20.25 -11.28
CA HIS A 35 1.45 21.51 -11.02
C HIS A 35 2.78 21.57 -11.76
N LYS A 36 2.99 22.63 -12.54
CA LYS A 36 4.19 22.82 -13.35
C LYS A 36 5.01 24.01 -12.85
N LYS A 37 6.24 23.74 -12.42
CA LYS A 37 7.22 24.74 -11.95
C LYS A 37 8.55 24.55 -12.67
N ASP A 38 8.68 25.19 -13.83
CA ASP A 38 9.88 25.11 -14.69
C ASP A 38 10.23 26.45 -15.35
N ARG A 39 9.69 27.56 -14.83
CA ARG A 39 9.91 28.90 -15.40
C ARG A 39 11.37 29.34 -15.33
N HIS A 40 12.11 28.88 -14.32
CA HIS A 40 13.53 29.17 -14.10
C HIS A 40 14.44 28.66 -15.23
N ILE A 41 14.01 27.64 -15.98
CA ILE A 41 14.75 27.13 -17.15
C ILE A 41 14.21 27.64 -18.49
N LYS A 42 13.33 28.66 -18.49
CA LYS A 42 12.78 29.24 -19.72
C LYS A 42 13.90 29.80 -20.60
N GLY A 43 13.86 29.48 -21.90
CA GLY A 43 14.88 29.87 -22.89
C GLY A 43 15.88 28.76 -23.22
N GLN A 44 15.91 27.68 -22.44
CA GLN A 44 16.76 26.52 -22.70
C GLN A 44 16.03 25.49 -23.59
N ALA A 45 16.78 24.70 -24.35
CA ALA A 45 16.22 23.64 -25.22
C ALA A 45 15.40 22.60 -24.44
N ARG A 46 15.77 22.33 -23.18
CA ARG A 46 15.06 21.39 -22.28
C ARG A 46 13.73 21.91 -21.72
N TYR A 47 13.39 23.19 -21.91
CA TYR A 47 12.14 23.77 -21.42
C TYR A 47 10.91 23.23 -22.18
N VAL A 48 9.91 22.78 -21.43
CA VAL A 48 8.62 22.33 -22.00
C VAL A 48 7.62 23.48 -21.90
N ASN A 49 7.43 24.21 -23.00
CA ASN A 49 6.46 25.31 -23.04
C ASN A 49 5.00 24.80 -22.89
N HIS A 50 4.07 25.73 -22.60
CA HIS A 50 2.66 25.40 -22.42
C HIS A 50 2.05 24.68 -23.64
N LYS A 51 2.37 25.10 -24.87
CA LYS A 51 1.81 24.49 -26.09
C LYS A 51 2.17 23.00 -26.19
N ARG A 52 3.43 22.64 -25.91
CA ARG A 52 3.90 21.24 -25.91
C ARG A 52 3.24 20.42 -24.82
N LEU A 53 3.13 20.95 -23.60
CA LEU A 53 2.48 20.26 -22.50
C LEU A 53 0.97 20.09 -22.75
N ASN A 54 0.30 21.15 -23.20
CA ASN A 54 -1.13 21.12 -23.49
C ASN A 54 -1.46 20.13 -24.62
N ASN A 55 -0.59 19.99 -25.62
CA ASN A 55 -0.75 18.96 -26.63
C ASN A 55 -0.77 17.55 -26.01
N ALA A 56 0.14 17.25 -25.07
CA ALA A 56 0.13 15.97 -24.36
C ALA A 56 -1.09 15.80 -23.46
N PHE A 57 -1.53 16.86 -22.79
CA PHE A 57 -2.77 16.86 -22.01
C PHE A 57 -3.99 16.51 -22.87
N MET A 58 -4.12 17.14 -24.04
CA MET A 58 -5.24 16.92 -24.96
C MET A 58 -5.27 15.52 -25.59
N MET A 59 -4.16 14.76 -25.59
CA MET A 59 -4.18 13.36 -26.03
C MET A 59 -4.95 12.44 -25.06
N HIS A 60 -5.04 12.82 -23.78
CA HIS A 60 -5.66 12.00 -22.74
C HIS A 60 -6.93 12.62 -22.15
N ALA A 61 -7.11 13.93 -22.29
CA ALA A 61 -8.30 14.63 -21.83
C ALA A 61 -9.50 14.37 -22.75
N SER A 62 -10.68 14.18 -22.15
CA SER A 62 -11.94 14.13 -22.91
C SER A 62 -12.28 15.51 -23.49
N THR A 63 -12.79 15.54 -24.71
CA THR A 63 -13.37 16.76 -25.33
C THR A 63 -14.67 17.20 -24.67
N SER A 64 -15.28 16.32 -23.86
CA SER A 64 -16.52 16.55 -23.11
C SER A 64 -16.27 16.26 -21.63
N PRO A 65 -15.54 17.14 -20.91
CA PRO A 65 -15.27 16.94 -19.49
C PRO A 65 -16.57 17.01 -18.67
N PHE A 66 -16.60 16.31 -17.53
CA PHE A 66 -17.73 16.41 -16.59
C PHE A 66 -17.52 17.61 -15.65
N TYR A 67 -18.33 18.66 -15.83
CA TYR A 67 -18.13 19.97 -15.18
C TYR A 67 -18.15 19.91 -13.65
N PRO A 68 -18.98 19.07 -12.99
CA PRO A 68 -18.91 18.88 -11.55
C PRO A 68 -17.55 18.36 -11.03
N LEU A 69 -16.79 17.57 -11.81
CA LEU A 69 -15.42 17.18 -11.42
C LEU A 69 -14.48 18.38 -11.41
N PHE A 70 -14.64 19.30 -12.37
CA PHE A 70 -13.88 20.54 -12.42
C PHE A 70 -14.24 21.47 -11.25
N ALA A 71 -15.53 21.59 -10.93
CA ALA A 71 -15.98 22.37 -9.77
C ALA A 71 -15.41 21.81 -8.47
N ALA A 72 -15.34 20.48 -8.31
CA ALA A 72 -14.70 19.86 -7.14
C ALA A 72 -13.22 20.24 -7.01
N LEU A 73 -12.47 20.28 -8.13
CA LEU A 73 -11.07 20.72 -8.14
C LEU A 73 -10.91 22.21 -7.74
N ASP A 74 -11.85 23.07 -8.12
CA ASP A 74 -11.84 24.49 -7.77
C ASP A 74 -12.16 24.71 -6.29
N VAL A 75 -13.21 24.05 -5.78
CA VAL A 75 -13.57 24.09 -4.35
C VAL A 75 -12.44 23.53 -3.50
N ASN A 76 -11.80 22.43 -3.90
CA ASN A 76 -10.61 21.88 -3.23
C ASN A 76 -9.51 22.93 -3.06
N ALA A 77 -9.18 23.65 -4.13
CA ALA A 77 -8.17 24.70 -4.09
C ALA A 77 -8.56 25.78 -3.09
N ARG A 78 -9.85 26.12 -3.01
CA ARG A 78 -10.32 27.14 -2.06
C ARG A 78 -10.37 26.65 -0.62
N MET A 79 -10.74 25.39 -0.37
CA MET A 79 -10.71 24.77 0.95
C MET A 79 -9.30 24.79 1.57
N HIS A 80 -8.28 24.56 0.75
CA HIS A 80 -6.89 24.54 1.21
C HIS A 80 -6.20 25.91 1.21
N ALA A 81 -6.85 26.96 0.72
CA ALA A 81 -6.26 28.28 0.64
C ALA A 81 -6.23 29.01 2.00
N GLY A 82 -5.10 29.62 2.33
CA GLY A 82 -4.92 30.44 3.53
C GLY A 82 -4.81 29.61 4.82
N ASP A 83 -4.94 30.30 5.96
CA ASP A 83 -4.69 29.67 7.26
C ASP A 83 -5.83 28.74 7.72
N SER A 84 -7.04 28.89 7.19
CA SER A 84 -8.14 27.95 7.46
C SER A 84 -7.82 26.55 6.96
N GLY A 85 -7.27 26.43 5.74
CA GLY A 85 -6.87 25.14 5.16
C GLY A 85 -5.74 24.49 5.96
N LYS A 86 -4.77 25.27 6.44
CA LYS A 86 -3.70 24.78 7.33
C LYS A 86 -4.26 24.28 8.66
N ARG A 87 -5.13 25.05 9.32
CA ARG A 87 -5.75 24.67 10.60
C ARG A 87 -6.54 23.38 10.48
N MET A 88 -7.29 23.22 9.39
CA MET A 88 -8.06 22.01 9.10
C MET A 88 -7.16 20.76 9.04
N TRP A 89 -6.00 20.85 8.40
CA TRP A 89 -5.02 19.75 8.38
C TRP A 89 -4.31 19.55 9.71
N MET A 90 -3.99 20.62 10.44
CA MET A 90 -3.42 20.49 11.78
C MET A 90 -4.37 19.75 12.72
N GLU A 91 -5.68 19.98 12.61
CA GLU A 91 -6.67 19.22 13.37
C GLU A 91 -6.68 17.73 12.99
N CYS A 92 -6.61 17.42 11.69
CA CYS A 92 -6.48 16.03 11.22
C CYS A 92 -5.22 15.35 11.81
N VAL A 93 -4.09 16.06 11.89
CA VAL A 93 -2.86 15.56 12.51
C VAL A 93 -3.07 15.27 14.00
N ARG A 94 -3.72 16.17 14.75
CA ARG A 94 -4.05 15.96 16.17
C ARG A 94 -4.93 14.75 16.40
N VAL A 95 -6.02 14.61 15.63
CA VAL A 95 -6.90 13.44 15.65
C VAL A 95 -6.08 12.16 15.38
N GLY A 96 -5.18 12.21 14.40
CA GLY A 96 -4.27 11.12 14.11
C GLY A 96 -3.32 10.77 15.26
N ILE A 97 -2.79 11.77 15.99
CA ILE A 97 -1.92 11.56 17.15
C ILE A 97 -2.70 10.95 18.31
N GLU A 98 -3.85 11.53 18.66
CA GLU A 98 -4.70 11.05 19.76
C GLU A 98 -5.23 9.64 19.49
N THR A 99 -5.56 9.31 18.25
CA THR A 99 -5.94 7.95 17.87
C THR A 99 -4.80 6.96 18.15
N ARG A 100 -3.56 7.31 17.77
CA ARG A 100 -2.39 6.46 18.01
C ARG A 100 -2.13 6.27 19.49
N LYS A 101 -2.28 7.33 20.31
CA LYS A 101 -2.20 7.24 21.77
C LYS A 101 -3.27 6.31 22.34
N LEU A 102 -4.52 6.45 21.89
CA LEU A 102 -5.63 5.62 22.34
C LEU A 102 -5.41 4.14 21.98
N LEU A 103 -4.90 3.85 20.77
CA LEU A 103 -4.48 2.49 20.38
C LEU A 103 -3.37 1.95 21.29
N LEU A 104 -2.35 2.75 21.59
CA LEU A 104 -1.25 2.33 22.47
C LEU A 104 -1.71 2.00 23.89
N GLN A 105 -2.72 2.72 24.39
CA GLN A 105 -3.32 2.52 25.73
C GLN A 105 -4.30 1.34 25.77
N THR A 106 -5.03 1.10 24.68
CA THR A 106 -6.16 0.16 24.66
C THR A 106 -5.81 -1.20 24.08
N CYS A 107 -4.92 -1.24 23.09
CA CYS A 107 -4.60 -2.43 22.32
C CYS A 107 -3.19 -2.95 22.65
N GLN A 108 -3.04 -4.26 22.71
CA GLN A 108 -1.77 -4.91 23.05
C GLN A 108 -1.00 -5.38 21.81
N HIS A 109 -1.71 -5.90 20.82
CA HIS A 109 -1.17 -6.61 19.66
C HIS A 109 -1.10 -5.72 18.41
N ILE A 110 -2.15 -4.96 18.13
CA ILE A 110 -2.27 -4.08 16.97
C ILE A 110 -1.73 -2.70 17.37
N ARG A 111 -0.58 -2.32 16.80
CA ARG A 111 0.17 -1.14 17.23
C ARG A 111 0.36 -0.14 16.09
N PRO A 112 0.28 1.18 16.34
CA PRO A 112 0.57 2.18 15.33
C PRO A 112 2.05 2.14 14.93
N PHE A 113 2.32 2.32 13.64
CA PHE A 113 3.69 2.36 13.11
C PHE A 113 4.32 3.74 13.32
N VAL A 114 4.86 3.95 14.53
CA VAL A 114 5.56 5.15 14.99
C VAL A 114 6.77 4.75 15.85
N PRO A 115 7.72 5.66 16.14
CA PRO A 115 8.81 5.38 17.07
C PRO A 115 8.30 4.86 18.43
N GLU A 116 8.98 3.88 19.01
CA GLU A 116 8.67 3.40 20.37
C GLU A 116 8.90 4.51 21.41
N THR A 117 10.03 5.23 21.25
CA THR A 117 10.46 6.32 22.13
C THR A 117 10.99 7.50 21.32
N VAL A 118 10.82 8.70 21.87
CA VAL A 118 11.47 9.94 21.39
C VAL A 118 12.16 10.56 22.60
N ASP A 119 13.42 10.96 22.46
CA ASP A 119 14.24 11.54 23.55
C ASP A 119 14.20 10.72 24.87
N GLY A 120 14.20 9.39 24.75
CA GLY A 120 14.20 8.46 25.90
C GLY A 120 12.85 8.30 26.60
N ARG A 121 11.77 8.92 26.12
CA ARG A 121 10.41 8.78 26.67
C ARG A 121 9.48 8.08 25.66
N PRO A 122 8.46 7.33 26.13
CA PRO A 122 7.47 6.72 25.22
C PRO A 122 6.78 7.76 24.34
N TRP A 123 6.61 7.46 23.05
CA TRP A 123 6.02 8.39 22.06
C TRP A 123 4.66 8.94 22.50
N GLY A 124 3.80 8.08 23.06
CA GLY A 124 2.46 8.47 23.52
C GLY A 124 2.41 9.35 24.78
N ALA A 125 3.55 9.61 25.42
CA ALA A 125 3.63 10.38 26.68
C ALA A 125 3.88 11.88 26.49
N PHE A 126 4.03 12.34 25.24
CA PHE A 126 4.25 13.75 24.90
C PHE A 126 2.93 14.49 24.68
N ASP A 127 2.95 15.82 24.73
CA ASP A 127 1.77 16.64 24.45
C ASP A 127 1.43 16.62 22.95
N THR A 128 0.14 16.60 22.61
CA THR A 128 -0.29 16.47 21.21
C THR A 128 -0.01 17.73 20.38
N GLU A 129 -0.09 18.93 20.97
CA GLU A 129 0.22 20.17 20.24
C GLU A 129 1.72 20.27 19.95
N GLU A 130 2.57 19.85 20.89
CA GLU A 130 4.01 19.72 20.68
C GLU A 130 4.29 18.77 19.52
N MET A 131 3.74 17.55 19.57
CA MET A 131 3.96 16.51 18.57
C MET A 131 3.51 16.93 17.18
N ALA A 132 2.35 17.60 17.06
CA ALA A 132 1.79 18.03 15.79
C ALA A 132 2.71 19.04 15.05
N ASN A 133 3.53 19.79 15.78
CA ASN A 133 4.41 20.82 15.23
C ASN A 133 5.89 20.42 15.16
N ASP A 134 6.22 19.16 15.48
CA ASP A 134 7.60 18.70 15.57
C ASP A 134 7.83 17.40 14.77
N LEU A 135 8.68 17.49 13.75
CA LEU A 135 9.01 16.38 12.86
C LEU A 135 9.74 15.22 13.56
N ARG A 136 10.34 15.45 14.74
CA ARG A 136 11.07 14.39 15.48
C ARG A 136 10.16 13.20 15.81
N PHE A 137 8.87 13.44 16.07
CA PHE A 137 7.89 12.39 16.37
C PHE A 137 7.50 11.53 15.16
N PHE A 138 7.90 11.94 13.96
CA PHE A 138 7.59 11.27 12.70
C PHE A 138 8.86 10.98 11.89
N ASN A 139 10.05 11.09 12.48
CA ASN A 139 11.30 10.90 11.74
C ASN A 139 11.67 9.41 11.64
N PHE A 140 12.21 8.98 10.49
CA PHE A 140 12.90 7.69 10.39
C PHE A 140 14.38 7.89 10.66
N ILE A 141 14.81 7.67 11.91
CA ILE A 141 16.21 7.85 12.30
C ILE A 141 17.03 6.63 11.83
N PRO A 142 18.10 6.83 11.02
CA PRO A 142 18.91 5.73 10.54
C PRO A 142 19.43 4.82 11.65
N GLY A 143 19.28 3.50 11.48
CA GLY A 143 19.75 2.50 12.44
C GLY A 143 18.77 2.20 13.59
N GLU A 144 17.69 2.96 13.74
CA GLU A 144 16.61 2.58 14.66
C GLU A 144 15.90 1.31 14.18
N ARG A 145 15.60 0.43 15.13
CA ARG A 145 15.09 -0.90 14.80
C ARG A 145 13.59 -0.95 14.54
N TRP A 146 12.80 -0.04 15.10
CA TRP A 146 11.33 -0.10 15.04
C TRP A 146 10.77 -0.07 13.61
N HIS A 147 11.47 0.56 12.66
CA HIS A 147 11.05 0.67 11.27
C HIS A 147 11.74 -0.32 10.32
N ALA A 148 12.81 -1.00 10.76
CA ALA A 148 13.55 -2.04 10.00
C ALA A 148 14.02 -1.65 8.57
N PHE A 149 14.08 -0.35 8.25
CA PHE A 149 14.52 0.14 6.93
C PHE A 149 16.04 0.30 6.90
N GLU A 150 16.68 -0.49 6.04
CA GLU A 150 18.11 -0.39 5.74
C GLU A 150 18.38 0.65 4.64
N GLY A 151 19.42 1.47 4.84
CA GLY A 151 19.92 2.40 3.81
C GLY A 151 19.27 3.79 3.82
N TYR A 152 18.55 4.15 4.89
CA TYR A 152 18.06 5.51 5.09
C TYR A 152 19.17 6.44 5.58
N ALA A 153 19.15 7.68 5.13
CA ALA A 153 20.00 8.75 5.62
C ALA A 153 19.25 9.70 6.57
N GLU A 154 19.98 10.47 7.37
CA GLU A 154 19.41 11.44 8.29
C GLU A 154 18.54 12.47 7.54
N HIS A 155 17.38 12.81 8.11
CA HIS A 155 16.42 13.79 7.57
C HIS A 155 15.93 13.51 6.14
N GLN A 156 16.05 12.26 5.67
CA GLN A 156 15.64 11.86 4.33
C GLN A 156 14.15 11.48 4.26
N TYR A 157 13.65 10.78 5.27
CA TYR A 157 12.30 10.20 5.28
C TYR A 157 11.57 10.49 6.58
N PHE A 158 10.25 10.65 6.47
CA PHE A 158 9.35 10.89 7.60
C PHE A 158 8.09 10.03 7.44
N VAL A 159 7.53 9.60 8.57
CA VAL A 159 6.19 9.01 8.68
C VAL A 159 5.18 10.07 8.28
N ASP A 160 4.27 9.71 7.38
CA ASP A 160 3.13 10.57 7.04
C ASP A 160 2.10 10.53 8.20
N PRO A 161 1.88 11.63 8.93
CA PRO A 161 0.98 11.65 10.09
C PRO A 161 -0.47 11.35 9.70
N CYS A 162 -0.86 11.63 8.45
CA CYS A 162 -2.20 11.40 7.91
C CYS A 162 -2.37 10.01 7.27
N LYS A 163 -1.36 9.13 7.40
CA LYS A 163 -1.49 7.68 7.15
C LYS A 163 -1.48 6.96 8.48
N LEU A 164 -2.67 6.56 8.95
CA LEU A 164 -2.78 5.72 10.15
C LEU A 164 -2.46 4.27 9.77
N MET A 165 -1.16 3.99 9.72
CA MET A 165 -0.64 2.64 9.51
C MET A 165 -0.55 1.92 10.86
N LEU A 166 -1.14 0.73 10.94
CA LEU A 166 -1.04 -0.17 12.07
C LEU A 166 -0.32 -1.44 11.65
N THR A 167 0.43 -2.02 12.58
CA THR A 167 1.10 -3.31 12.43
C THR A 167 0.35 -4.37 13.21
N THR A 168 0.38 -5.60 12.70
CA THR A 168 -0.20 -6.78 13.33
C THR A 168 0.92 -7.77 13.71
N PRO A 169 0.74 -8.62 14.73
CA PRO A 169 1.76 -9.60 15.12
C PRO A 169 2.20 -10.53 13.98
N GLY A 170 3.42 -11.06 14.06
CA GLY A 170 3.95 -12.06 13.12
C GLY A 170 5.35 -11.75 12.63
N ILE A 171 5.77 -10.48 12.66
CA ILE A 171 7.14 -10.07 12.35
C ILE A 171 7.65 -9.25 13.54
N ASP A 172 8.79 -9.64 14.10
CA ASP A 172 9.46 -8.84 15.11
C ASP A 172 10.16 -7.67 14.43
N ALA A 173 9.73 -6.45 14.74
CA ALA A 173 10.32 -5.25 14.15
C ALA A 173 11.82 -5.13 14.48
N LYS A 174 12.27 -5.66 15.62
CA LYS A 174 13.65 -5.48 16.09
C LYS A 174 14.66 -6.37 15.38
N SER A 175 14.33 -7.65 15.19
CA SER A 175 15.16 -8.61 14.47
C SER A 175 14.84 -8.68 12.98
N GLY A 176 13.63 -8.28 12.59
CA GLY A 176 13.09 -8.52 11.25
C GLY A 176 12.63 -9.96 11.04
N GLU A 177 12.73 -10.83 12.04
CA GLU A 177 12.39 -12.25 11.93
C GLU A 177 10.91 -12.54 12.13
N TYR A 178 10.46 -13.67 11.58
CA TYR A 178 9.12 -14.15 11.84
C TYR A 178 8.98 -14.59 13.30
N GLN A 179 7.87 -14.21 13.92
CA GLN A 179 7.50 -14.70 15.24
C GLN A 179 6.86 -16.09 15.13
N SER A 180 6.77 -16.82 16.25
CA SER A 180 6.14 -18.14 16.27
C SER A 180 4.62 -18.09 16.00
N PHE A 181 3.97 -16.97 16.34
CA PHE A 181 2.57 -16.71 16.10
C PHE A 181 2.43 -15.39 15.34
N GLY A 182 1.49 -15.34 14.40
CA GLY A 182 1.19 -14.12 13.64
C GLY A 182 -0.30 -13.95 13.41
N VAL A 183 -0.69 -12.69 13.19
CA VAL A 183 -2.06 -12.29 12.84
C VAL A 183 -2.02 -11.59 11.49
N PRO A 184 -2.27 -12.31 10.39
CA PRO A 184 -2.34 -11.70 9.07
C PRO A 184 -3.36 -10.56 9.01
N ALA A 185 -2.96 -9.41 8.48
CA ALA A 185 -3.77 -8.20 8.49
C ALA A 185 -5.06 -8.34 7.67
N THR A 186 -5.11 -9.26 6.71
CA THR A 186 -6.34 -9.58 5.94
C THR A 186 -7.46 -10.14 6.83
N ILE A 187 -7.12 -10.87 7.91
CA ILE A 187 -8.12 -11.39 8.86
C ILE A 187 -8.75 -10.22 9.62
N LEU A 188 -7.92 -9.30 10.13
CA LEU A 188 -8.39 -8.07 10.78
C LEU A 188 -9.20 -7.20 9.80
N ALA A 189 -8.76 -7.06 8.55
CA ALA A 189 -9.46 -6.28 7.54
C ALA A 189 -10.86 -6.84 7.25
N ASN A 190 -11.01 -8.16 7.13
CA ASN A 190 -12.31 -8.79 6.96
C ASN A 190 -13.20 -8.61 8.20
N PHE A 191 -12.64 -8.78 9.41
CA PHE A 191 -13.39 -8.52 10.64
C PHE A 191 -13.92 -7.09 10.69
N LEU A 192 -13.09 -6.09 10.38
CA LEU A 192 -13.50 -4.68 10.35
C LEU A 192 -14.58 -4.41 9.31
N ARG A 193 -14.48 -4.98 8.10
CA ARG A 193 -15.50 -4.83 7.04
C ARG A 193 -16.84 -5.41 7.45
N GLU A 194 -16.86 -6.60 8.07
CA GLU A 194 -18.09 -7.21 8.60
C GLU A 194 -18.71 -6.38 9.73
N ASN A 195 -17.93 -5.48 10.36
CA ASN A 195 -18.37 -4.54 11.38
C ASN A 195 -18.45 -3.08 10.88
N GLY A 196 -18.60 -2.88 9.57
CA GLY A 196 -18.91 -1.56 8.98
C GLY A 196 -17.72 -0.60 8.84
N ILE A 197 -16.49 -1.08 9.03
CA ILE A 197 -15.27 -0.28 8.92
C ILE A 197 -14.45 -0.78 7.71
N VAL A 198 -14.24 0.09 6.73
CA VAL A 198 -13.48 -0.23 5.53
C VAL A 198 -12.06 0.32 5.66
N PRO A 199 -11.02 -0.52 5.83
CA PRO A 199 -9.64 -0.09 5.70
C PRO A 199 -9.32 0.26 4.24
N GLU A 200 -8.36 1.16 4.02
CA GLU A 200 -7.89 1.49 2.67
C GLU A 200 -7.20 0.30 2.03
N LYS A 201 -6.25 -0.29 2.76
CA LYS A 201 -5.55 -1.51 2.35
C LYS A 201 -5.06 -2.29 3.56
N CYS A 202 -4.79 -3.57 3.32
CA CYS A 202 -4.03 -4.42 4.21
C CYS A 202 -2.96 -5.14 3.39
N ASP A 203 -1.73 -5.14 3.90
CA ASP A 203 -0.65 -5.96 3.37
C ASP A 203 -0.60 -7.27 4.20
N LEU A 204 0.57 -7.89 4.39
CA LEU A 204 0.67 -9.15 5.16
C LEU A 204 0.46 -8.94 6.66
N ASN A 205 1.23 -8.03 7.27
CA ASN A 205 1.21 -7.74 8.71
C ASN A 205 1.00 -6.24 9.00
N SER A 206 0.33 -5.53 8.09
CA SER A 206 -0.01 -4.11 8.27
C SER A 206 -1.35 -3.77 7.65
N ILE A 207 -2.05 -2.81 8.26
CA ILE A 207 -3.35 -2.30 7.81
C ILE A 207 -3.33 -0.77 7.84
N LEU A 208 -3.91 -0.14 6.82
CA LEU A 208 -3.85 1.30 6.62
C LEU A 208 -5.25 1.93 6.61
N PHE A 209 -5.36 3.07 7.30
CA PHE A 209 -6.49 3.99 7.20
C PHE A 209 -5.98 5.36 6.74
N LEU A 210 -6.66 5.96 5.76
CA LEU A 210 -6.34 7.30 5.29
C LEU A 210 -7.04 8.32 6.16
N LEU A 211 -6.28 9.28 6.69
CA LEU A 211 -6.84 10.40 7.43
C LEU A 211 -6.96 11.60 6.50
N THR A 212 -8.10 12.26 6.60
CA THR A 212 -8.36 13.59 6.02
C THR A 212 -9.08 14.42 7.07
N PRO A 213 -9.30 15.72 6.84
CA PRO A 213 -10.11 16.52 7.76
C PRO A 213 -11.59 16.12 7.89
N ALA A 214 -12.03 15.06 7.20
CA ALA A 214 -13.34 14.46 7.41
C ALA A 214 -13.40 13.56 8.66
N GLU A 215 -12.25 13.24 9.26
CA GLU A 215 -12.16 12.37 10.42
C GLU A 215 -12.35 13.15 11.73
N ASP A 216 -13.02 12.54 12.71
CA ASP A 216 -13.19 13.07 14.06
C ASP A 216 -12.93 11.99 15.12
N MET A 217 -12.79 12.40 16.38
CA MET A 217 -12.49 11.46 17.46
C MET A 217 -13.59 10.43 17.72
N ALA A 218 -14.85 10.71 17.39
CA ALA A 218 -15.94 9.74 17.59
C ALA A 218 -15.78 8.55 16.62
N LYS A 219 -15.51 8.84 15.34
CA LYS A 219 -15.21 7.82 14.34
C LYS A 219 -13.93 7.04 14.68
N MET A 220 -12.89 7.73 15.14
CA MET A 220 -11.63 7.08 15.52
C MET A 220 -11.77 6.21 16.78
N GLN A 221 -12.53 6.64 17.78
CA GLN A 221 -12.83 5.82 18.96
C GLN A 221 -13.60 4.55 18.60
N HIS A 222 -14.54 4.63 17.64
CA HIS A 222 -15.23 3.44 17.14
C HIS A 222 -14.26 2.44 16.48
N LEU A 223 -13.31 2.93 15.68
CA LEU A 223 -12.25 2.10 15.10
C LEU A 223 -11.43 1.40 16.19
N VAL A 224 -10.94 2.14 17.20
CA VAL A 224 -10.17 1.53 18.30
C VAL A 224 -11.01 0.50 19.05
N ALA A 225 -12.28 0.77 19.31
CA ALA A 225 -13.16 -0.16 20.02
C ALA A 225 -13.32 -1.49 19.26
N GLN A 226 -13.44 -1.46 17.93
CA GLN A 226 -13.50 -2.69 17.12
C GLN A 226 -12.16 -3.44 17.10
N ILE A 227 -11.03 -2.73 17.02
CA ILE A 227 -9.70 -3.37 17.11
C ILE A 227 -9.51 -4.03 18.48
N ALA A 228 -9.86 -3.35 19.57
CA ALA A 228 -9.80 -3.91 20.92
C ALA A 228 -10.74 -5.12 21.09
N ARG A 229 -11.91 -5.11 20.44
CA ARG A 229 -12.80 -6.28 20.41
C ARG A 229 -12.18 -7.45 19.66
N PHE A 230 -11.55 -7.19 18.51
CA PHE A 230 -10.83 -8.23 17.77
C PHE A 230 -9.72 -8.87 18.61
N GLU A 231 -8.93 -8.07 19.34
CA GLU A 231 -7.89 -8.61 20.24
C GLU A 231 -8.48 -9.51 21.34
N ARG A 232 -9.60 -9.12 21.97
CA ARG A 232 -10.26 -9.99 22.96
C ARG A 232 -10.71 -11.32 22.36
N LEU A 233 -11.26 -11.31 21.14
CA LEU A 233 -11.65 -12.53 20.43
C LEU A 233 -10.43 -13.39 20.08
N LEU A 234 -9.30 -12.77 19.78
CA LEU A 234 -8.02 -13.43 19.52
C LEU A 234 -7.45 -14.10 20.78
N GLU A 235 -7.49 -13.41 21.92
CA GLU A 235 -7.04 -13.91 23.22
C GLU A 235 -7.90 -15.07 23.73
N GLN A 236 -9.21 -15.02 23.47
CA GLN A 236 -10.17 -16.07 23.83
C GLN A 236 -10.19 -17.25 22.84
N ASP A 237 -9.43 -17.15 21.76
CA ASP A 237 -9.46 -18.07 20.61
C ASP A 237 -10.88 -18.37 20.12
N ALA A 238 -11.66 -17.32 19.88
CA ALA A 238 -13.06 -17.42 19.54
C ALA A 238 -13.31 -18.25 18.25
N PRO A 239 -14.46 -18.93 18.13
CA PRO A 239 -14.83 -19.66 16.92
C PRO A 239 -14.83 -18.77 15.68
N LEU A 240 -14.29 -19.25 14.56
CA LEU A 240 -14.21 -18.46 13.32
C LEU A 240 -15.60 -18.05 12.81
N ALA A 241 -16.62 -18.88 13.05
CA ALA A 241 -18.00 -18.58 12.69
C ALA A 241 -18.58 -17.35 13.41
N GLU A 242 -18.03 -16.99 14.58
CA GLU A 242 -18.39 -15.76 15.31
C GLU A 242 -17.60 -14.56 14.78
N VAL A 243 -16.31 -14.74 14.51
CA VAL A 243 -15.40 -13.64 14.13
C VAL A 243 -15.61 -13.21 12.68
N LEU A 244 -15.72 -14.17 11.75
CA LEU A 244 -15.85 -13.94 10.31
C LEU A 244 -17.04 -14.74 9.73
N PRO A 245 -18.29 -14.45 10.13
CA PRO A 245 -19.45 -15.25 9.76
C PRO A 245 -19.70 -15.30 8.25
N SER A 246 -19.33 -14.28 7.49
CA SER A 246 -19.52 -14.26 6.04
C SER A 246 -18.53 -15.17 5.32
N ILE A 247 -17.24 -15.11 5.69
CA ILE A 247 -16.20 -16.01 5.15
C ILE A 247 -16.46 -17.46 5.57
N TYR A 248 -16.84 -17.68 6.82
CA TYR A 248 -17.15 -19.02 7.34
C TYR A 248 -18.30 -19.64 6.56
N ARG A 249 -19.44 -18.96 6.38
CA ARG A 249 -20.59 -19.49 5.65
C ARG A 249 -20.28 -19.81 4.19
N ALA A 250 -19.51 -18.95 3.51
CA ALA A 250 -19.12 -19.19 2.12
C ALA A 250 -18.18 -20.39 1.95
N ASN A 251 -17.46 -20.78 3.01
CA ASN A 251 -16.41 -21.78 2.98
C ASN A 251 -16.54 -22.80 4.13
N GLU A 252 -17.78 -23.12 4.53
CA GLU A 252 -18.04 -23.87 5.76
C GLU A 252 -17.35 -25.24 5.76
N ALA A 253 -17.35 -25.93 4.62
CA ALA A 253 -16.67 -27.22 4.48
C ALA A 253 -15.17 -27.14 4.80
N ARG A 254 -14.51 -26.02 4.47
CA ARG A 254 -13.07 -25.79 4.68
C ARG A 254 -12.75 -25.35 6.10
N TYR A 255 -13.61 -24.54 6.71
CA TYR A 255 -13.35 -23.92 8.01
C TYR A 255 -14.20 -24.48 9.16
N ARG A 256 -14.90 -25.60 8.95
CA ARG A 256 -15.73 -26.24 9.99
C ARG A 256 -14.91 -26.47 11.26
N GLY A 257 -15.37 -25.89 12.37
CA GLY A 257 -14.72 -26.03 13.68
C GLY A 257 -13.42 -25.22 13.86
N TYR A 258 -13.04 -24.35 12.91
CA TYR A 258 -11.87 -23.50 13.07
C TYR A 258 -12.08 -22.45 14.16
N THR A 259 -11.01 -22.12 14.86
CA THR A 259 -10.90 -20.95 15.73
C THR A 259 -10.11 -19.83 15.04
N LEU A 260 -10.18 -18.63 15.59
CA LEU A 260 -9.46 -17.47 15.08
C LEU A 260 -7.93 -17.70 15.09
N ARG A 261 -7.35 -18.19 16.19
CA ARG A 261 -5.90 -18.41 16.26
C ARG A 261 -5.45 -19.53 15.35
N GLN A 262 -6.28 -20.56 15.14
CA GLN A 262 -5.97 -21.62 14.17
C GLN A 262 -5.83 -21.06 12.75
N LEU A 263 -6.77 -20.24 12.30
CA LEU A 263 -6.68 -19.61 10.98
C LEU A 263 -5.48 -18.64 10.88
N CYS A 264 -5.29 -17.82 11.91
CA CYS A 264 -4.15 -16.90 11.99
C CYS A 264 -2.82 -17.64 11.87
N GLN A 265 -2.64 -18.71 12.63
CA GLN A 265 -1.42 -19.52 12.62
C GLN A 265 -1.23 -20.22 11.28
N GLU A 266 -2.28 -20.83 10.69
CA GLU A 266 -2.14 -21.52 9.41
C GLU A 266 -1.70 -20.56 8.29
N MET A 267 -2.30 -19.37 8.22
CA MET A 267 -1.94 -18.38 7.21
C MET A 267 -0.56 -17.76 7.48
N HIS A 268 -0.19 -17.56 8.74
CA HIS A 268 1.15 -17.15 9.14
C HIS A 268 2.21 -18.18 8.72
N ASP A 269 2.00 -19.47 9.03
CA ASP A 269 2.91 -20.56 8.69
C ASP A 269 3.10 -20.72 7.19
N LEU A 270 2.07 -20.45 6.39
CA LEU A 270 2.18 -20.41 4.93
C LEU A 270 3.13 -19.30 4.47
N TYR A 271 3.04 -18.10 5.03
CA TYR A 271 3.95 -17.01 4.67
C TYR A 271 5.37 -17.28 5.14
N VAL A 272 5.54 -17.91 6.30
CA VAL A 272 6.85 -18.35 6.83
C VAL A 272 7.47 -19.42 5.92
N SER A 273 6.70 -20.42 5.50
CA SER A 273 7.23 -21.56 4.71
C SER A 273 7.77 -21.14 3.34
N HIS A 274 7.28 -20.03 2.80
CA HIS A 274 7.75 -19.46 1.55
C HIS A 274 8.73 -18.28 1.72
N ASP A 275 9.01 -17.88 2.96
CA ASP A 275 9.78 -16.67 3.32
C ASP A 275 9.33 -15.44 2.52
N VAL A 276 8.01 -15.19 2.55
CA VAL A 276 7.34 -14.18 1.73
C VAL A 276 7.92 -12.77 1.98
N LYS A 277 8.33 -12.48 3.21
CA LYS A 277 9.01 -11.23 3.63
C LYS A 277 10.33 -11.05 2.87
N GLN A 278 11.17 -12.08 2.81
CA GLN A 278 12.43 -12.00 2.08
C GLN A 278 12.18 -11.87 0.58
N LEU A 279 11.22 -12.60 0.02
CA LEU A 279 10.84 -12.46 -1.39
C LEU A 279 10.41 -11.02 -1.70
N GLN A 280 9.59 -10.40 -0.86
CA GLN A 280 9.22 -8.99 -0.99
C GLN A 280 10.42 -8.06 -0.95
N LYS A 281 11.38 -8.29 -0.04
CA LYS A 281 12.61 -7.49 0.00
C LYS A 281 13.38 -7.63 -1.31
N GLU A 282 13.64 -8.86 -1.75
CA GLU A 282 14.43 -9.16 -2.94
C GLU A 282 13.82 -8.57 -4.22
N MET A 283 12.49 -8.65 -4.42
CA MET A 283 11.83 -8.10 -5.61
C MET A 283 12.15 -6.61 -5.86
N PHE A 284 12.49 -5.84 -4.80
CA PHE A 284 12.81 -4.42 -4.89
C PHE A 284 14.30 -4.10 -4.66
N ARG A 285 15.18 -5.11 -4.68
CA ARG A 285 16.63 -4.92 -4.63
C ARG A 285 17.23 -5.06 -6.02
N LYS A 286 18.07 -4.09 -6.40
CA LYS A 286 18.77 -4.06 -7.70
C LYS A 286 19.46 -5.38 -8.05
N ALA A 287 20.01 -6.09 -7.07
CA ALA A 287 20.69 -7.36 -7.26
C ALA A 287 19.77 -8.52 -7.72
N HIS A 288 18.46 -8.39 -7.51
CA HIS A 288 17.45 -9.42 -7.79
C HIS A 288 16.41 -8.97 -8.83
N PHE A 289 16.59 -7.80 -9.45
CA PHE A 289 15.66 -7.34 -10.48
C PHE A 289 15.60 -8.32 -11.65
N PRO A 290 14.41 -8.57 -12.21
CA PRO A 290 14.26 -9.29 -13.46
C PRO A 290 15.15 -8.70 -14.56
N ARG A 291 15.68 -9.58 -15.42
CA ARG A 291 16.52 -9.12 -16.54
C ARG A 291 15.65 -8.50 -17.63
N VAL A 292 15.87 -7.22 -17.92
CA VAL A 292 15.27 -6.54 -19.07
C VAL A 292 15.95 -7.04 -20.37
N VAL A 293 15.18 -7.62 -21.28
CA VAL A 293 15.67 -8.07 -22.60
C VAL A 293 14.91 -7.48 -23.78
N MET A 294 13.78 -6.85 -23.50
CA MET A 294 12.97 -6.15 -24.49
C MET A 294 12.48 -4.84 -23.88
N ASN A 295 12.44 -3.77 -24.69
CA ASN A 295 11.83 -2.51 -24.25
C ASN A 295 10.33 -2.74 -23.98
N PRO A 296 9.76 -2.22 -22.88
CA PRO A 296 8.33 -2.36 -22.58
C PRO A 296 7.39 -1.94 -23.71
N GLN A 297 7.74 -0.89 -24.48
CA GLN A 297 6.95 -0.48 -25.66
C GLN A 297 6.96 -1.56 -26.74
N GLN A 298 8.10 -2.22 -26.97
CA GLN A 298 8.22 -3.29 -27.94
C GLN A 298 7.46 -4.53 -27.46
N ALA A 299 7.56 -4.87 -26.17
CA ALA A 299 6.76 -5.96 -25.59
C ALA A 299 5.25 -5.71 -25.76
N ASN A 300 4.80 -4.47 -25.53
CA ASN A 300 3.41 -4.08 -25.79
C ASN A 300 3.02 -4.18 -27.28
N ILE A 301 3.92 -3.81 -28.21
CA ILE A 301 3.66 -3.98 -29.65
C ILE A 301 3.48 -5.48 -29.99
N GLU A 302 4.33 -6.36 -29.47
CA GLU A 302 4.23 -7.80 -29.70
C GLU A 302 2.97 -8.40 -29.04
N PHE A 303 2.58 -7.91 -27.86
CA PHE A 303 1.31 -8.25 -27.22
C PHE A 303 0.11 -7.88 -28.11
N VAL A 304 0.06 -6.64 -28.60
CA VAL A 304 -1.01 -6.17 -29.51
C VAL A 304 -1.05 -6.96 -30.82
N ARG A 305 0.11 -7.43 -31.31
CA ARG A 305 0.19 -8.29 -32.50
C ARG A 305 -0.31 -9.72 -32.27
N GLY A 306 -0.55 -10.13 -31.02
CA GLY A 306 -0.89 -11.52 -30.68
C GLY A 306 0.32 -12.47 -30.71
N ASN A 307 1.55 -11.93 -30.72
CA ASN A 307 2.79 -12.69 -30.67
C ASN A 307 3.12 -13.15 -29.24
N VAL A 308 2.09 -13.62 -28.54
CA VAL A 308 2.12 -14.02 -27.14
C VAL A 308 1.44 -15.36 -26.97
N GLU A 309 1.81 -16.05 -25.91
CA GLU A 309 1.14 -17.24 -25.43
C GLU A 309 0.91 -17.15 -23.93
N LEU A 310 -0.15 -17.78 -23.46
CA LEU A 310 -0.51 -17.82 -22.05
C LEU A 310 0.11 -19.08 -21.43
N VAL A 311 0.96 -18.90 -20.42
CA VAL A 311 1.65 -20.01 -19.75
C VAL A 311 1.41 -19.95 -18.26
N SER A 312 1.41 -21.11 -17.58
CA SER A 312 1.36 -21.13 -16.12
C SER A 312 2.64 -20.50 -15.57
N LEU A 313 2.55 -19.75 -14.48
CA LEU A 313 3.71 -19.08 -13.89
C LEU A 313 4.77 -20.08 -13.42
N ALA A 314 4.38 -21.32 -13.10
CA ALA A 314 5.32 -22.40 -12.82
C ALA A 314 6.22 -22.75 -14.03
N ARG A 315 5.77 -22.47 -15.25
CA ARG A 315 6.50 -22.71 -16.52
C ARG A 315 6.97 -21.42 -17.19
N ALA A 316 6.80 -20.27 -16.54
CA ALA A 316 7.16 -18.97 -17.09
C ALA A 316 8.66 -18.66 -16.94
N GLU A 317 9.42 -19.41 -16.15
CA GLU A 317 10.85 -19.15 -15.92
C GLU A 317 11.62 -19.04 -17.25
N GLY A 318 12.43 -17.98 -17.39
CA GLY A 318 13.20 -17.72 -18.60
C GLY A 318 12.39 -17.12 -19.77
N ARG A 319 11.06 -17.00 -19.64
CA ARG A 319 10.18 -16.42 -20.66
C ARG A 319 10.07 -14.90 -20.47
N ILE A 320 9.88 -14.18 -21.58
CA ILE A 320 9.75 -12.71 -21.58
C ILE A 320 8.29 -12.37 -21.25
N ALA A 321 8.06 -11.63 -20.16
CA ALA A 321 6.74 -11.16 -19.79
C ALA A 321 6.19 -10.21 -20.87
N ALA A 322 4.96 -10.46 -21.32
CA ALA A 322 4.28 -9.59 -22.27
C ALA A 322 3.48 -8.49 -21.58
N GLU A 323 3.10 -8.72 -20.31
CA GLU A 323 2.35 -7.82 -19.47
C GLU A 323 3.09 -7.55 -18.16
N GLY A 324 2.66 -6.50 -17.45
CA GLY A 324 3.20 -6.18 -16.14
C GLY A 324 2.49 -6.98 -15.05
N ALA A 325 3.24 -7.67 -14.19
CA ALA A 325 2.68 -8.46 -13.10
C ALA A 325 2.67 -7.65 -11.79
N LEU A 326 1.49 -7.46 -11.20
CA LEU A 326 1.27 -6.62 -10.03
C LEU A 326 0.50 -7.41 -8.95
N PRO A 327 1.17 -7.81 -7.85
CA PRO A 327 0.51 -8.44 -6.72
C PRO A 327 0.18 -7.44 -5.61
N TYR A 328 -0.86 -7.72 -4.83
CA TYR A 328 -1.17 -7.00 -3.58
C TYR A 328 -0.97 -7.90 -2.35
N PRO A 329 -0.07 -7.52 -1.42
CA PRO A 329 0.95 -6.45 -1.51
C PRO A 329 2.09 -6.73 -2.52
N PRO A 330 2.90 -5.73 -2.90
CA PRO A 330 2.84 -4.32 -2.46
C PRO A 330 1.95 -3.39 -3.30
N GLY A 331 1.33 -3.88 -4.38
CA GLY A 331 0.51 -3.07 -5.26
C GLY A 331 1.30 -2.25 -6.30
N VAL A 332 2.49 -2.73 -6.67
CA VAL A 332 3.32 -2.18 -7.75
C VAL A 332 3.83 -3.31 -8.65
N LEU A 333 4.24 -2.97 -9.88
CA LEU A 333 4.79 -3.93 -10.82
C LEU A 333 6.04 -4.61 -10.23
N CYS A 334 6.01 -5.95 -10.16
CA CYS A 334 7.15 -6.78 -9.79
C CYS A 334 7.83 -7.39 -11.03
N VAL A 335 7.11 -7.51 -12.14
CA VAL A 335 7.67 -7.74 -13.48
C VAL A 335 7.10 -6.69 -14.42
N VAL A 336 7.94 -6.05 -15.22
CA VAL A 336 7.57 -5.09 -16.26
C VAL A 336 7.57 -5.79 -17.62
N PRO A 337 6.67 -5.45 -18.58
CA PRO A 337 6.72 -6.01 -19.93
C PRO A 337 8.12 -5.92 -20.53
N GLY A 338 8.60 -7.03 -21.10
CA GLY A 338 9.93 -7.16 -21.67
C GLY A 338 11.03 -7.64 -20.70
N GLU A 339 10.70 -7.80 -19.42
CA GLU A 339 11.54 -8.50 -18.45
C GLU A 339 11.34 -10.02 -18.50
N ILE A 340 12.34 -10.77 -18.03
CA ILE A 340 12.30 -12.23 -17.93
C ILE A 340 11.69 -12.66 -16.59
N TRP A 341 10.69 -13.56 -16.63
CA TRP A 341 10.16 -14.24 -15.46
C TRP A 341 11.22 -15.15 -14.81
N GLY A 342 11.31 -15.11 -13.48
CA GLY A 342 12.26 -15.91 -12.72
C GLY A 342 12.41 -15.42 -11.28
N GLY A 343 13.31 -16.07 -10.55
CA GLY A 343 13.82 -15.60 -9.26
C GLY A 343 12.74 -15.31 -8.22
N SER A 344 12.96 -14.27 -7.43
CA SER A 344 12.12 -13.93 -6.26
C SER A 344 10.70 -13.55 -6.66
N VAL A 345 10.52 -12.90 -7.82
CA VAL A 345 9.19 -12.49 -8.30
C VAL A 345 8.33 -13.70 -8.63
N GLN A 346 8.83 -14.64 -9.43
CA GLN A 346 8.08 -15.84 -9.77
C GLN A 346 7.76 -16.68 -8.53
N ARG A 347 8.74 -16.85 -7.63
CA ARG A 347 8.54 -17.56 -6.35
C ARG A 347 7.46 -16.89 -5.48
N TYR A 348 7.41 -15.56 -5.46
CA TYR A 348 6.40 -14.82 -4.72
C TYR A 348 5.00 -15.07 -5.27
N PHE A 349 4.79 -14.99 -6.59
CA PHE A 349 3.49 -15.29 -7.20
C PHE A 349 3.05 -16.74 -6.98
N LEU A 350 3.97 -17.70 -7.00
CA LEU A 350 3.67 -19.11 -6.69
C LEU A 350 3.28 -19.31 -5.21
N ALA A 351 3.89 -18.56 -4.28
CA ALA A 351 3.46 -18.56 -2.88
C ALA A 351 2.05 -17.98 -2.71
N LEU A 352 1.71 -16.92 -3.45
CA LEU A 352 0.35 -16.35 -3.46
C LEU A 352 -0.67 -17.32 -4.09
N GLU A 353 -0.30 -18.05 -5.15
CA GLU A 353 -1.12 -19.12 -5.73
C GLU A 353 -1.46 -20.22 -4.70
N GLU A 354 -0.47 -20.65 -3.90
CA GLU A 354 -0.71 -21.63 -2.84
C GLU A 354 -1.73 -21.10 -1.81
N GLY A 355 -1.63 -19.82 -1.44
CA GLY A 355 -2.60 -19.15 -0.57
C GLY A 355 -4.02 -19.14 -1.14
N ILE A 356 -4.18 -18.89 -2.44
CA ILE A 356 -5.48 -18.92 -3.13
C ILE A 356 -6.15 -20.31 -3.01
N ASN A 357 -5.36 -21.38 -3.08
CA ASN A 357 -5.88 -22.74 -3.00
C ASN A 357 -6.17 -23.17 -1.55
N ARG A 358 -5.28 -22.82 -0.60
CA ARG A 358 -5.38 -23.29 0.78
C ARG A 358 -6.34 -22.48 1.67
N LEU A 359 -6.50 -21.20 1.37
CA LEU A 359 -7.17 -20.20 2.22
C LEU A 359 -8.29 -19.48 1.44
N PRO A 360 -9.34 -20.20 0.99
CA PRO A 360 -10.43 -19.59 0.25
C PRO A 360 -11.13 -18.51 1.09
N GLY A 361 -11.44 -17.37 0.47
CA GLY A 361 -11.90 -16.16 1.16
C GLY A 361 -10.81 -15.14 1.49
N PHE A 362 -9.53 -15.51 1.34
CA PHE A 362 -8.37 -14.63 1.59
C PHE A 362 -7.43 -14.50 0.40
N ALA A 363 -7.94 -14.73 -0.82
CA ALA A 363 -7.17 -14.59 -2.04
C ALA A 363 -6.65 -13.14 -2.19
N PRO A 364 -5.34 -12.95 -2.44
CA PRO A 364 -4.79 -11.63 -2.74
C PRO A 364 -5.29 -11.14 -4.11
N GLU A 365 -5.32 -9.82 -4.29
CA GLU A 365 -5.55 -9.24 -5.61
C GLU A 365 -4.27 -9.35 -6.46
N LEU A 366 -4.42 -9.85 -7.69
CA LEU A 366 -3.34 -10.01 -8.66
C LEU A 366 -3.79 -9.39 -9.98
N GLN A 367 -2.95 -8.55 -10.58
CA GLN A 367 -3.17 -7.95 -11.89
C GLN A 367 -2.05 -8.34 -12.86
N GLY A 368 -2.38 -8.44 -14.15
CA GLY A 368 -1.47 -8.94 -15.20
C GLY A 368 -1.15 -10.44 -15.10
N VAL A 369 -1.90 -11.15 -14.24
CA VAL A 369 -1.86 -12.60 -14.04
C VAL A 369 -3.30 -13.10 -13.97
N TYR A 370 -3.56 -14.25 -14.55
CA TYR A 370 -4.89 -14.82 -14.74
C TYR A 370 -5.01 -16.10 -13.92
N ILE A 371 -5.90 -16.13 -12.94
CA ILE A 371 -6.17 -17.34 -12.17
C ILE A 371 -7.15 -18.21 -12.94
N GLN A 372 -6.73 -19.43 -13.27
CA GLN A 372 -7.57 -20.43 -13.93
C GLN A 372 -7.65 -21.67 -13.06
N GLN A 373 -8.82 -22.34 -13.08
CA GLN A 373 -8.95 -23.66 -12.48
C GLN A 373 -8.64 -24.71 -13.54
N ASP A 374 -7.60 -25.49 -13.29
CA ASP A 374 -7.20 -26.57 -14.18
C ASP A 374 -8.06 -27.82 -13.98
N GLU A 375 -7.90 -28.83 -14.84
CA GLU A 375 -8.67 -30.09 -14.81
C GLU A 375 -8.53 -30.86 -13.50
N ASP A 376 -7.41 -30.71 -12.79
CA ASP A 376 -7.18 -31.30 -11.46
C ASP A 376 -7.85 -30.54 -10.31
N GLY A 377 -8.61 -29.49 -10.64
CA GLY A 377 -9.35 -28.66 -9.69
C GLY A 377 -8.51 -27.59 -9.00
N ARG A 378 -7.19 -27.53 -9.23
CA ARG A 378 -6.30 -26.53 -8.62
C ARG A 378 -6.38 -25.21 -9.38
N LYS A 379 -6.41 -24.10 -8.63
CA LYS A 379 -6.34 -22.75 -9.20
C LYS A 379 -4.88 -22.38 -9.44
N ARG A 380 -4.48 -22.20 -10.69
CA ARG A 380 -3.12 -21.83 -11.08
C ARG A 380 -3.05 -20.42 -11.66
N ALA A 381 -1.93 -19.76 -11.42
CA ALA A 381 -1.63 -18.45 -11.97
C ALA A 381 -1.01 -18.59 -13.37
N TYR A 382 -1.54 -17.83 -14.33
CA TYR A 382 -1.07 -17.77 -15.71
C TYR A 382 -0.68 -16.36 -16.10
N GLY A 383 0.33 -16.20 -16.97
CA GLY A 383 0.75 -14.90 -17.49
C GLY A 383 1.03 -14.97 -18.98
N TYR A 384 0.75 -13.88 -19.71
CA TYR A 384 1.14 -13.80 -21.11
C TYR A 384 2.65 -13.58 -21.22
N VAL A 385 3.28 -14.37 -22.07
CA VAL A 385 4.70 -14.26 -22.41
C VAL A 385 4.87 -14.11 -23.91
N ILE A 386 5.96 -13.48 -24.35
CA ILE A 386 6.29 -13.38 -25.76
C ILE A 386 6.59 -14.78 -26.32
N LYS A 387 6.02 -15.11 -27.48
CA LYS A 387 6.34 -16.33 -28.23
C LYS A 387 7.82 -16.32 -28.62
N GLN A 388 8.50 -17.43 -28.39
CA GLN A 388 9.91 -17.61 -28.75
C GLN A 388 10.06 -18.43 -30.02
#